data_AF-A0A7J4RCA7-F1
#
_entry.id   AF-A0A7J4RCA7-F1
#
_cell.length_a   1.000
_cell.length_b   1.000
_cell.length_c   1.000
_cell.angle_alpha   90.00
_cell.angle_beta   90.00
_cell.angle_gamma   90.00
#
_symmetry.space_group_name_H-M   'P 1'
#
loop_
_entity.id
_entity.type
_entity.pdbx_description
1 polymer ?
#
loop_
_entity_poly.entity_id
_entity_poly.type
_entity_poly.pdbx_seq_one_letter_code
_entity_poly.pdbx_strand_id
1 'polypeptide(L)'
;SLLKLTERIAKKTLMSYFAYTRDLTICNDCLYTTGGMLKSCPKCKSENVDWLSRITGYYQRVSSWNKGKVQELKDRRRYTV
;
A
#
# COMPACT_ATOMS: atom_id res chain seq x y z
N SER A 1 -14.75 5.46 -11.59
CA SER A 1 -14.39 4.07 -11.24
C SER A 1 -12.93 3.82 -11.61
N LEU A 2 -12.28 2.89 -10.90
CA LEU A 2 -10.90 2.49 -11.20
C LEU A 2 -10.76 1.92 -12.62
N LEU A 3 -11.77 1.16 -13.08
CA LEU A 3 -11.81 0.59 -14.43
C LEU A 3 -11.67 1.67 -15.52
N LYS A 4 -12.44 2.75 -15.44
CA LYS A 4 -12.40 3.85 -16.43
C LYS A 4 -11.04 4.55 -16.47
N LEU A 5 -10.37 4.67 -15.32
CA LEU A 5 -9.00 5.22 -15.25
C LEU A 5 -8.00 4.27 -15.90
N THR A 6 -8.07 2.97 -15.58
CA THR A 6 -7.24 1.92 -16.19
C THR A 6 -7.38 1.92 -17.71
N GLU A 7 -8.60 1.98 -18.23
CA GLU A 7 -8.86 2.02 -19.67
C GLU A 7 -8.25 3.26 -20.34
N ARG A 8 -8.34 4.43 -19.69
CA ARG A 8 -7.74 5.66 -20.19
C ARG A 8 -6.23 5.58 -20.23
N ILE A 9 -5.58 5.11 -19.16
CA ILE A 9 -4.11 4.94 -19.14
C ILE A 9 -3.69 3.98 -20.25
N ALA A 10 -4.33 2.82 -20.35
CA ALA A 10 -3.96 1.77 -21.30
C ALA A 10 -4.20 2.16 -22.78
N LYS A 11 -5.29 2.88 -23.08
CA LYS A 11 -5.69 3.17 -24.47
C LYS A 11 -5.30 4.58 -24.95
N LYS A 12 -5.00 5.51 -24.06
CA LYS A 12 -4.80 6.94 -24.39
C LYS A 12 -3.40 7.46 -24.01
N THR A 13 -2.50 6.59 -23.56
CA THR A 13 -1.10 6.93 -23.27
C THR A 13 -0.18 5.85 -23.82
N LEU A 14 1.13 6.14 -23.87
CA LEU A 14 2.16 5.16 -24.25
C LEU A 14 2.69 4.36 -23.04
N MET A 15 1.95 4.36 -21.92
CA MET A 15 2.38 3.69 -20.69
C MET A 15 2.39 2.17 -20.87
N SER A 16 3.57 1.55 -20.71
CA SER A 16 3.74 0.09 -20.81
C SER A 16 3.45 -0.63 -19.50
N TYR A 17 3.67 0.01 -18.35
CA TYR A 17 3.45 -0.58 -17.03
C TYR A 17 3.02 0.48 -16.02
N PHE A 18 1.99 0.17 -15.24
CA PHE A 18 1.60 0.93 -14.07
C PHE A 18 0.97 0.01 -13.02
N ALA A 19 0.96 0.46 -11.77
CA ALA A 19 0.33 -0.26 -10.68
C ALA A 19 -0.37 0.72 -9.73
N TYR A 20 -1.56 0.34 -9.28
CA TYR A 20 -2.19 1.00 -8.15
C TYR A 20 -1.58 0.45 -6.85
N THR A 21 -1.22 1.34 -5.94
CA THR A 21 -0.71 0.96 -4.63
C THR A 21 -1.81 1.12 -3.60
N ARG A 22 -2.05 0.06 -2.83
CA ARG A 22 -2.92 0.08 -1.65
C ARG A 22 -2.07 -0.25 -0.45
N ASP A 23 -2.02 0.63 0.54
CA ASP A 23 -1.34 0.32 1.79
C ASP A 23 -2.15 -0.75 2.55
N LEU A 24 -1.44 -1.71 3.15
CA LEU A 24 -2.03 -2.81 3.91
C LEU A 24 -1.44 -2.85 5.31
N THR A 25 -2.19 -3.46 6.23
CA THR A 25 -1.72 -3.82 7.57
C THR A 25 -1.78 -5.33 7.71
N ILE A 26 -0.69 -5.94 8.17
CA ILE A 26 -0.63 -7.35 8.54
C ILE A 26 -0.41 -7.48 10.05
N CYS A 27 -1.23 -8.28 10.72
CA CYS A 27 -1.03 -8.61 12.12
C CYS A 27 0.00 -9.72 12.26
N ASN A 28 1.01 -9.53 13.11
CA ASN A 28 2.04 -10.53 13.35
C ASN A 28 1.58 -11.65 14.31
N ASP A 29 0.51 -11.42 15.08
CA ASP A 29 0.01 -12.42 16.04
C ASP A 29 -1.03 -13.38 15.44
N CYS A 30 -1.96 -12.86 14.63
CA CYS A 30 -3.05 -13.67 14.05
C CYS A 30 -3.03 -13.75 12.51
N LEU A 31 -2.00 -13.18 11.88
CA LEU A 31 -1.76 -13.17 10.43
C LEU A 31 -2.87 -12.54 9.59
N TYR A 32 -3.83 -11.85 10.22
CA TYR A 32 -4.89 -11.15 9.51
C TYR A 32 -4.33 -9.95 8.76
N THR A 33 -4.63 -9.88 7.46
CA THR A 33 -4.24 -8.77 6.59
C THR A 33 -5.47 -7.95 6.22
N THR A 34 -5.35 -6.63 6.31
CA THR A 34 -6.44 -5.70 5.98
C THR A 34 -5.92 -4.48 5.24
N GLY A 35 -6.82 -3.74 4.58
CA GLY A 35 -6.49 -2.52 3.88
C GLY A 35 -6.30 -1.34 4.84
N GLY A 36 -5.39 -0.43 4.47
CA GLY A 36 -5.04 0.76 5.24
C GLY A 36 -3.82 0.55 6.12
N MET A 37 -3.33 1.67 6.69
CA MET A 37 -2.23 1.70 7.66
C MET A 37 -2.83 1.83 9.06
N LEU A 38 -3.26 0.71 9.62
CA LEU A 38 -3.90 0.65 10.93
C LEU A 38 -2.83 0.45 12.01
N LYS A 39 -3.05 1.03 13.19
CA LYS A 39 -2.17 0.87 14.35
C LYS A 39 -2.45 -0.43 15.13
N SER A 40 -3.60 -1.06 14.90
CA SER A 40 -3.98 -2.30 15.56
C SER A 40 -4.79 -3.20 14.63
N CYS A 41 -4.74 -4.51 14.91
CA CYS A 41 -5.47 -5.51 14.15
C CYS A 41 -6.97 -5.41 14.44
N PRO A 42 -7.84 -5.24 13.43
CA PRO A 42 -9.28 -5.17 13.67
C PRO A 42 -9.87 -6.49 14.18
N LYS A 43 -9.23 -7.63 13.88
CA LYS A 43 -9.66 -8.99 14.22
C LYS A 43 -9.32 -9.38 15.66
N CYS A 44 -8.08 -9.17 16.11
CA CYS A 44 -7.61 -9.60 17.44
C CYS A 44 -7.19 -8.47 18.37
N LYS A 45 -7.28 -7.21 17.94
CA LYS A 45 -6.90 -5.99 18.68
C LYS A 45 -5.42 -5.83 19.02
N SER A 46 -4.56 -6.78 18.65
CA SER A 46 -3.12 -6.65 18.80
C SER A 46 -2.57 -5.39 18.12
N GLU A 47 -1.64 -4.73 18.78
CA GLU A 47 -0.83 -3.62 18.24
C GLU A 47 0.46 -4.12 17.55
N ASN A 48 0.74 -5.43 17.62
CA ASN A 48 1.85 -6.06 16.90
C ASN A 48 1.51 -6.22 15.42
N VAL A 49 1.55 -5.11 14.69
CA VAL A 49 1.22 -5.02 13.27
C VAL A 49 2.37 -4.42 12.49
N ASP A 50 2.50 -4.85 11.23
CA ASP A 50 3.36 -4.23 10.24
C ASP A 50 2.52 -3.64 9.10
N TRP A 51 3.04 -2.59 8.49
CA TRP A 51 2.48 -2.06 7.25
C TRP A 51 3.19 -2.64 6.04
N LEU A 52 2.42 -2.97 5.00
CA LEU A 52 2.93 -3.36 3.70
C LEU A 52 2.58 -2.26 2.70
N SER A 53 3.58 -1.78 1.97
CA SER A 53 3.38 -0.81 0.90
C SER A 53 4.38 -1.05 -0.23
N ARG A 54 4.21 -0.34 -1.35
CA ARG A 54 4.97 -0.50 -2.59
C ARG A 54 5.65 0.81 -2.98
N ILE A 55 6.99 0.79 -3.03
CA ILE A 55 7.82 1.89 -3.55
C ILE A 55 8.54 1.42 -4.81
N THR A 56 9.49 0.50 -4.71
CA THR A 56 10.34 0.05 -5.83
C THR A 56 9.73 -1.12 -6.61
N GLY A 57 8.43 -1.11 -6.87
CA GLY A 57 7.77 -2.08 -7.75
C GLY A 57 7.29 -3.39 -7.12
N TYR A 58 7.45 -3.61 -5.81
CA TYR A 58 6.84 -4.74 -5.08
C TYR A 58 6.49 -4.37 -3.63
N TYR A 59 5.64 -5.18 -2.99
CA TYR A 59 5.25 -4.97 -1.59
C TYR A 59 6.37 -5.40 -0.64
N GLN A 60 6.64 -4.56 0.35
CA GLN A 60 7.60 -4.81 1.41
C GLN A 60 7.04 -4.35 2.75
N ARG A 61 7.54 -4.92 3.84
CA ARG A 61 7.28 -4.41 5.19
C ARG A 61 7.92 -3.04 5.34
N VAL A 62 7.14 -2.05 5.79
CA VAL A 62 7.63 -0.69 6.01
C VAL A 62 8.67 -0.66 7.14
N SER A 63 8.61 -1.60 8.09
CA SER A 63 9.60 -1.74 9.16
C SER A 63 11.02 -2.07 8.66
N SER A 64 11.18 -2.65 7.46
CA SER A 64 12.50 -2.91 6.87
C SER A 64 13.00 -1.78 5.96
N TRP A 65 12.30 -0.65 5.89
CA TRP A 65 12.65 0.43 4.97
C TRP A 65 13.72 1.36 5.53
N ASN A 66 14.58 1.82 4.64
CA ASN A 66 15.51 2.90 4.94
C ASN A 66 14.77 4.25 5.09
N LYS A 67 15.47 5.25 5.63
CA LYS A 67 14.88 6.58 5.91
C LYS A 67 14.27 7.25 4.67
N GLY A 68 14.89 7.07 3.49
CA GLY A 68 14.38 7.65 2.24
C GLY A 68 13.03 7.06 1.83
N LYS A 69 12.90 5.73 1.86
CA LYS A 69 11.62 5.04 1.59
C LYS A 69 10.53 5.42 2.58
N VAL A 70 10.87 5.55 3.87
CA VAL A 70 9.93 6.01 4.89
C VAL A 70 9.48 7.44 4.64
N GLN A 71 10.38 8.32 4.17
CA GLN A 71 10.02 9.69 3.82
C GLN A 71 9.09 9.73 2.60
N GLU A 72 9.39 8.98 1.54
CA GLU A 72 8.49 8.87 0.37
C GLU A 72 7.08 8.38 0.74
N LEU A 73 6.97 7.44 1.70
CA LEU A 73 5.69 6.97 2.20
C LEU A 73 4.86 8.06 2.89
N LYS A 74 5.53 8.96 3.61
CA LYS A 74 4.90 10.12 4.28
C LYS A 74 4.43 11.14 3.26
N ASP A 75 5.25 11.40 2.24
CA ASP A 75 4.97 12.39 1.19
C ASP A 75 3.94 11.88 0.16
N ARG A 76 3.64 10.58 0.18
CA ARG A 76 2.70 9.93 -0.75
C ARG A 76 1.29 10.50 -0.64
N ARG A 77 0.82 11.08 -1.73
CA ARG A 77 -0.58 11.46 -1.91
C ARG A 77 -1.47 10.22 -2.07
N ARG A 78 -2.49 10.13 -1.23
CA ARG A 78 -3.49 9.05 -1.25
C ARG A 78 -4.80 9.58 -1.86
N TYR A 79 -5.44 8.74 -2.66
CA TYR A 79 -6.70 9.05 -3.32
C TYR A 79 -7.78 8.10 -2.81
N THR A 80 -8.94 8.64 -2.47
CA THR A 80 -10.15 7.86 -2.19
C THR A 80 -10.84 7.58 -3.52
N VAL A 81 -11.15 6.32 -3.80
CA VAL A 81 -11.73 5.85 -5.07
C VAL A 81 -13.01 5.08 -4.81
#